data_AF-A0A8J3QXI7-F1
#
_entry.id   AF-A0A8J3QXI7-F1
#
_cell.length_a   1.000
_cell.length_b   1.000
_cell.length_c   1.000
_cell.angle_alpha   90.00
_cell.angle_beta   90.00
_cell.angle_gamma   90.00
#
_symmetry.space_group_name_H-M   'P 1'
#
loop_
_entity.id
_entity.type
_entity.pdbx_description
1 polymer ?
#
loop_
_entity_poly.entity_id
_entity_poly.type
_entity_poly.pdbx_seq_one_letter_code
_entity_poly.pdbx_strand_id
1 'polypeptide(L)'
;MSSPIAPDQLVRDYLAAVDRALVGLPGERRRTVLDDLRERIAAEHTASGATMPAVLDRLGDPDSVAAEIWRREAQQPEAQQFGAQQFGAQQPALTTPTHAWPAIISPTLDAPIVAAVDGPTARHRSGAFLWASVTVAVVVLVLIGVVVFALLA
;
A
#
# COMPACT_ATOMS: atom_id res chain seq x y z
N MET A 1 31.82 -4.38 -8.93
CA MET A 1 31.17 -3.13 -8.50
C MET A 1 29.71 -3.24 -8.87
N SER A 2 28.82 -3.50 -7.92
CA SER A 2 27.37 -3.51 -8.19
C SER A 2 26.93 -2.08 -8.42
N SER A 3 26.37 -1.77 -9.60
CA SER A 3 25.80 -0.44 -9.84
C SER A 3 24.73 -0.15 -8.79
N PRO A 4 24.72 1.04 -8.16
CA PRO A 4 23.63 1.42 -7.29
C PRO A 4 22.35 1.41 -8.13
N ILE A 5 21.38 0.59 -7.73
CA ILE A 5 20.07 0.57 -8.40
C ILE A 5 19.42 1.93 -8.15
N ALA A 6 19.06 2.63 -9.23
CA ALA A 6 18.39 3.91 -9.12
C ALA A 6 17.05 3.76 -8.37
N PRO A 7 16.65 4.71 -7.51
CA PRO A 7 15.38 4.64 -6.78
C PRO A 7 14.18 4.35 -7.69
N ASP A 8 14.14 4.98 -8.86
CA ASP A 8 13.06 4.76 -9.83
C ASP A 8 13.06 3.33 -10.41
N GLN A 9 14.22 2.69 -10.50
CA GLN A 9 14.31 1.30 -10.95
C GLN A 9 13.70 0.37 -9.89
N LEU A 10 13.95 0.63 -8.60
CA LEU A 10 13.34 -0.16 -7.51
C LEU A 10 11.81 -0.05 -7.53
N VAL A 11 11.27 1.15 -7.71
CA VAL A 11 9.82 1.36 -7.81
C VAL A 11 9.26 0.66 -9.04
N ARG A 12 9.93 0.75 -10.20
CA ARG A 12 9.52 0.03 -11.41
C ARG A 12 9.49 -1.47 -11.21
N ASP A 13 10.55 -2.04 -10.62
CA ASP A 13 10.65 -3.48 -10.38
C ASP A 13 9.58 -3.96 -9.40
N TYR A 14 9.30 -3.17 -8.36
CA TYR A 14 8.24 -3.44 -7.39
C TYR A 14 6.85 -3.41 -8.05
N LEU A 15 6.52 -2.35 -8.79
CA LEU A 15 5.24 -2.25 -9.48
C LEU A 15 5.07 -3.33 -10.56
N ALA A 16 6.15 -3.74 -11.23
CA ALA A 16 6.13 -4.84 -12.19
C ALA A 16 5.92 -6.21 -11.53
N ALA A 17 6.32 -6.37 -10.27
CA ALA A 17 6.01 -7.57 -9.49
C ALA A 17 4.52 -7.56 -9.07
N VAL A 18 4.02 -6.43 -8.58
CA VAL A 18 2.59 -6.26 -8.24
C VAL A 18 1.70 -6.48 -9.48
N ASP A 19 2.06 -5.91 -10.63
CA ASP A 19 1.32 -6.09 -11.90
C ASP A 19 1.19 -7.57 -12.29
N ARG A 20 2.27 -8.34 -12.14
CA ARG A 20 2.28 -9.79 -12.38
C ARG A 20 1.37 -10.55 -11.41
N ALA A 21 1.32 -10.15 -10.15
CA ALA A 21 0.44 -10.75 -9.15
C ALA A 21 -1.05 -10.35 -9.32
N LEU A 22 -1.31 -9.22 -10.00
CA LEU A 22 -2.65 -8.75 -10.36
C LEU A 22 -3.14 -9.27 -11.72
N VAL A 23 -2.42 -10.22 -12.33
CA VAL A 23 -2.87 -10.92 -13.54
C VAL A 23 -4.20 -11.61 -13.24
N GLY A 24 -5.28 -11.07 -13.81
CA GLY A 24 -6.65 -11.50 -13.55
C GLY A 24 -7.61 -10.31 -13.39
N LEU A 25 -7.11 -9.13 -13.01
CA LEU A 25 -7.91 -7.90 -13.07
C LEU A 25 -8.03 -7.40 -14.52
N PRO A 26 -9.15 -6.73 -14.88
CA PRO A 26 -9.26 -5.97 -16.12
C PRO A 26 -8.11 -5.00 -16.27
N GLY A 27 -7.54 -4.89 -17.49
CA GLY A 27 -6.34 -4.08 -17.74
C GLY A 27 -6.48 -2.62 -17.29
N GLU A 28 -7.65 -2.02 -17.48
CA GLU A 28 -7.94 -0.65 -17.05
C GLU A 28 -7.89 -0.50 -15.53
N ARG A 29 -8.55 -1.40 -14.79
CA ARG A 29 -8.54 -1.39 -13.31
C ARG A 29 -7.15 -1.64 -12.76
N ARG A 30 -6.41 -2.56 -13.38
CA ARG A 30 -5.02 -2.83 -13.00
C ARG A 30 -4.15 -1.60 -13.16
N ARG A 31 -4.32 -0.85 -14.25
CA ARG A 31 -3.59 0.40 -14.49
C ARG A 31 -3.92 1.46 -13.45
N THR A 32 -5.20 1.67 -13.15
CA THR A 32 -5.64 2.58 -12.08
C THR A 32 -4.99 2.21 -10.75
N VAL A 33 -5.06 0.93 -10.36
CA VAL A 33 -4.48 0.45 -9.10
C VAL A 33 -2.97 0.69 -9.03
N LEU A 34 -2.24 0.42 -10.13
CA LEU A 34 -0.79 0.63 -10.18
C LEU A 34 -0.41 2.11 -10.15
N ASP A 35 -1.22 2.99 -10.76
CA ASP A 35 -1.02 4.44 -10.71
C ASP A 35 -1.28 4.99 -9.31
N ASP A 36 -2.36 4.57 -8.64
CA ASP A 36 -2.66 4.91 -7.25
C ASP A 36 -1.53 4.43 -6.30
N LEU A 37 -1.02 3.21 -6.53
CA LEU A 37 0.07 2.67 -5.74
C LEU A 37 1.37 3.46 -5.95
N ARG A 38 1.64 3.90 -7.19
CA ARG A 38 2.80 4.76 -7.49
C ARG A 38 2.69 6.09 -6.76
N GLU A 39 1.52 6.74 -6.79
CA GLU A 39 1.29 7.99 -6.09
C GLU A 39 1.49 7.83 -4.59
N ARG A 40 0.94 6.76 -4.00
CA ARG A 40 1.11 6.46 -2.57
C ARG A 40 2.57 6.26 -2.19
N ILE A 41 3.36 5.55 -2.99
CA ILE A 41 4.80 5.36 -2.76
C ILE A 41 5.53 6.72 -2.78
N ALA A 42 5.22 7.57 -3.76
CA ALA A 42 5.82 8.89 -3.87
C ALA A 42 5.43 9.81 -2.68
N ALA A 43 4.17 9.75 -2.26
CA ALA A 43 3.66 10.49 -1.11
C ALA A 43 4.34 10.02 0.20
N GLU A 44 4.45 8.70 0.43
CA GLU A 44 5.12 8.14 1.60
C GLU A 44 6.62 8.51 1.63
N HIS A 45 7.31 8.43 0.48
CA HIS A 45 8.71 8.84 0.37
C HIS A 45 8.91 10.31 0.72
N THR A 46 8.03 11.18 0.22
CA THR A 46 8.08 12.63 0.50
C THR A 46 7.75 12.94 1.96
N ALA A 47 6.74 12.29 2.52
CA ALA A 47 6.27 12.54 3.88
C ALA A 47 7.23 11.99 4.95
N SER A 48 7.82 10.83 4.72
CA SER A 48 8.71 10.18 5.68
C SER A 48 10.16 10.65 5.59
N GLY A 49 10.58 11.17 4.43
CA GLY A 49 11.99 11.44 4.13
C GLY A 49 12.86 10.18 4.15
N ALA A 50 12.26 8.99 4.17
CA ALA A 50 12.97 7.72 4.22
C ALA A 50 13.54 7.37 2.83
N THR A 51 14.59 6.56 2.82
CA THR A 51 15.14 6.04 1.56
C THR A 51 14.12 5.15 0.85
N MET A 52 14.08 5.18 -0.49
CA MET A 52 13.16 4.36 -1.29
C MET A 52 13.14 2.87 -0.89
N PRO A 53 14.29 2.19 -0.62
CA PRO A 53 14.26 0.81 -0.12
C PRO A 53 13.50 0.64 1.19
N ALA A 54 13.62 1.58 2.13
CA ALA A 54 12.90 1.54 3.41
C ALA A 54 11.40 1.80 3.25
N VAL A 55 11.02 2.64 2.29
CA VAL A 55 9.61 2.86 1.93
C VAL A 55 9.01 1.57 1.38
N LEU A 56 9.68 0.91 0.43
CA LEU A 56 9.21 -0.35 -0.14
C LEU A 56 9.19 -1.50 0.89
N ASP A 57 10.19 -1.56 1.77
CA ASP A 57 10.23 -2.54 2.87
C ASP A 57 9.02 -2.41 3.81
N ARG A 58 8.60 -1.17 4.11
CA ARG A 58 7.39 -0.90 4.89
C ARG A 58 6.11 -1.30 4.16
N LEU A 59 6.07 -1.14 2.82
CA LEU A 59 4.93 -1.63 2.02
C LEU A 59 4.83 -3.15 2.05
N GLY A 60 5.96 -3.85 2.23
CA GLY A 60 6.04 -5.29 2.32
C GLY A 60 6.24 -5.96 0.96
N ASP A 61 5.92 -7.25 0.90
CA ASP A 61 6.11 -8.05 -0.30
C ASP A 61 5.04 -7.74 -1.38
N PRO A 62 5.44 -7.65 -2.67
CA PRO A 62 4.51 -7.31 -3.76
C PRO A 62 3.34 -8.28 -3.91
N ASP A 63 3.51 -9.59 -3.64
CA ASP A 63 2.41 -10.57 -3.70
C ASP A 63 1.43 -10.36 -2.55
N SER A 64 1.94 -9.99 -1.37
CA SER A 64 1.10 -9.66 -0.22
C SER A 64 0.26 -8.41 -0.46
N VAL A 65 0.85 -7.38 -1.08
CA VAL A 65 0.14 -6.16 -1.49
C VAL A 65 -0.90 -6.46 -2.57
N ALA A 66 -0.55 -7.28 -3.57
CA ALA A 66 -1.50 -7.71 -4.59
C ALA A 66 -2.68 -8.52 -4.00
N ALA A 67 -2.43 -9.39 -3.04
CA ALA A 67 -3.49 -10.15 -2.36
C ALA A 67 -4.45 -9.23 -1.58
N GLU A 68 -3.93 -8.18 -0.94
CA GLU A 68 -4.77 -7.15 -0.29
C GLU A 68 -5.59 -6.37 -1.30
N ILE A 69 -5.01 -5.99 -2.44
CA ILE A 69 -5.74 -5.34 -3.54
C ILE A 69 -6.85 -6.25 -4.05
N TRP A 70 -6.57 -7.53 -4.28
CA TRP A 70 -7.57 -8.52 -4.69
C TRP A 70 -8.72 -8.64 -3.70
N ARG A 71 -8.44 -8.68 -2.40
CA ARG A 71 -9.48 -8.68 -1.36
C ARG A 71 -10.35 -7.43 -1.44
N ARG A 72 -9.74 -6.26 -1.64
CA ARG A 72 -10.48 -4.99 -1.76
C ARG A 72 -11.34 -4.95 -3.00
N GLU A 73 -10.83 -5.37 -4.15
CA GLU A 73 -11.62 -5.41 -5.38
C GLU A 73 -12.76 -6.44 -5.29
N ALA A 74 -12.55 -7.58 -4.62
CA ALA A 74 -13.60 -8.57 -4.37
C ALA A 74 -14.71 -8.03 -3.43
N GLN A 75 -14.39 -7.06 -2.58
CA GLN A 75 -15.33 -6.42 -1.66
C GLN A 75 -15.99 -5.17 -2.24
N GLN A 76 -15.58 -4.69 -3.42
CA GLN A 76 -16.22 -3.57 -4.09
C GLN A 76 -17.42 -4.08 -4.90
N PRO A 77 -18.67 -3.85 -4.46
CA PRO A 77 -19.82 -4.13 -5.30
C PRO A 77 -19.75 -3.24 -6.55
N GLU A 78 -19.97 -3.83 -7.73
CA GLU A 78 -20.00 -3.19 -9.06
C GLU A 78 -20.95 -1.96 -9.15
N ALA A 79 -21.78 -1.74 -8.11
CA ALA A 79 -22.75 -0.67 -7.99
C ALA A 79 -22.19 0.77 -8.07
N GLN A 80 -20.89 0.99 -7.88
CA GLN A 80 -20.30 2.35 -7.98
C GLN A 80 -19.80 2.73 -9.38
N GLN A 81 -19.69 1.77 -10.32
CA GLN A 81 -19.13 2.06 -11.66
C GLN A 81 -20.18 2.48 -12.69
N PHE A 82 -21.43 2.00 -12.55
CA PHE A 82 -22.54 2.36 -13.46
C PHE A 82 -23.41 3.52 -12.96
N GLY A 83 -23.37 3.84 -11.66
CA GLY A 83 -24.18 4.92 -11.07
C GLY A 83 -23.66 6.34 -11.33
N ALA A 84 -22.35 6.56 -11.43
CA ALA A 84 -21.78 7.90 -11.64
C ALA A 84 -21.87 8.38 -13.11
N GLN A 85 -22.09 7.48 -14.07
CA GLN A 85 -22.12 7.80 -15.50
C GLN A 85 -23.54 7.95 -16.07
N GLN A 86 -24.58 7.51 -15.35
CA GLN A 86 -25.98 7.60 -15.81
C GLN A 86 -26.79 8.78 -15.24
N PHE A 87 -26.30 9.50 -14.22
CA PHE A 87 -26.92 10.76 -13.77
C PHE A 87 -26.36 11.97 -14.51
N GLY A 88 -26.56 11.98 -15.83
CA GLY A 88 -26.67 13.23 -16.56
C GLY A 88 -28.02 13.88 -16.28
N ALA A 89 -28.06 14.95 -15.48
CA ALA A 89 -29.04 16.02 -15.60
C ALA A 89 -28.59 17.27 -14.82
N GLN A 90 -28.02 18.23 -15.56
CA GLN A 90 -28.09 19.68 -15.28
C GLN A 90 -27.54 20.16 -13.92
N GLN A 91 -26.28 20.59 -13.91
CA GLN A 91 -25.87 21.69 -13.02
C GLN A 91 -25.81 22.97 -13.87
N PRO A 92 -26.82 23.86 -13.82
CA PRO A 92 -26.70 25.17 -14.44
C PRO A 92 -25.61 25.97 -13.72
N ALA A 93 -24.80 26.66 -14.51
CA ALA A 93 -23.66 27.44 -14.10
C ALA A 93 -23.97 28.40 -12.94
N LEU A 94 -23.21 28.30 -11.85
CA LEU A 94 -22.90 29.45 -11.01
C LEU A 94 -21.41 29.81 -11.24
N THR A 95 -21.23 30.87 -12.02
CA THR A 95 -20.09 31.81 -11.96
C THR A 95 -19.69 32.04 -10.50
N THR A 96 -18.42 32.20 -10.13
CA THR A 96 -17.63 33.45 -10.18
C THR A 96 -16.17 33.17 -9.74
N PRO A 97 -15.20 34.11 -9.80
CA PRO A 97 -13.88 33.90 -10.39
C PRO A 97 -12.74 33.93 -9.34
N THR A 98 -11.53 33.64 -9.81
CA THR A 98 -10.23 34.18 -9.36
C THR A 98 -10.18 34.84 -7.98
N HIS A 99 -9.52 34.18 -7.01
CA HIS A 99 -8.71 34.93 -6.05
C HIS A 99 -7.48 34.14 -5.61
N ALA A 100 -6.34 34.79 -5.77
CA ALA A 100 -5.05 34.41 -5.24
C ALA A 100 -5.03 34.46 -3.70
N TRP A 101 -4.03 33.80 -3.12
CA TRP A 101 -3.73 33.58 -1.69
C TRP A 101 -3.84 34.85 -0.77
N PRO A 102 -3.88 34.76 0.60
CA PRO A 102 -2.67 34.36 1.35
C PRO A 102 -2.80 33.66 2.71
N ALA A 103 -1.61 33.25 3.18
CA ALA A 103 -1.26 32.80 4.53
C ALA A 103 -2.12 33.38 5.66
N ILE A 104 -2.56 32.50 6.56
CA ILE A 104 -2.83 32.85 7.95
C ILE A 104 -2.03 31.92 8.84
N ILE A 105 -1.36 32.55 9.79
CA ILE A 105 -0.31 32.07 10.66
C ILE A 105 -0.93 31.88 12.07
N SER A 106 -0.72 30.70 12.67
CA SER A 106 -0.58 30.44 14.13
C SER A 106 -1.80 30.61 15.07
N PRO A 107 -1.77 30.29 16.39
CA PRO A 107 -0.68 29.76 17.26
C PRO A 107 -1.04 28.62 18.29
N THR A 108 0.03 27.98 18.82
CA THR A 108 0.26 27.46 20.21
C THR A 108 -0.73 26.56 20.96
N LEU A 109 -0.23 25.36 21.33
CA LEU A 109 -0.30 24.74 22.69
C LEU A 109 1.04 24.01 22.89
N ASP A 110 2.07 24.64 23.45
CA ASP A 110 2.47 24.58 24.86
C ASP A 110 2.01 23.32 25.64
N ALA A 111 2.90 22.34 25.75
CA ALA A 111 3.25 21.71 27.03
C ALA A 111 4.62 20.97 26.92
N PRO A 112 5.53 21.15 27.89
CA PRO A 112 6.88 20.58 27.90
C PRO A 112 7.04 19.28 28.70
N ILE A 113 7.98 18.43 28.22
CA ILE A 113 9.01 17.67 28.96
C ILE A 113 8.58 16.77 30.14
N VAL A 114 8.71 15.45 29.95
CA VAL A 114 9.48 14.60 30.87
C VAL A 114 10.35 13.64 30.07
N ALA A 115 11.65 13.84 30.16
CA ALA A 115 12.69 12.88 29.83
C ALA A 115 12.80 11.84 30.96
N ALA A 116 12.97 10.56 30.62
CA ALA A 116 13.85 9.59 31.29
C ALA A 116 13.46 8.16 30.89
N VAL A 117 14.30 7.46 30.12
CA VAL A 117 15.27 6.54 30.73
C VAL A 117 16.30 6.18 29.66
N ASP A 118 17.55 6.51 29.95
CA ASP A 118 18.71 6.05 29.20
C ASP A 118 19.01 4.60 29.58
N GLY A 119 19.50 3.82 28.62
CA GLY A 119 19.90 2.43 28.83
C GLY A 119 20.54 1.82 27.57
N PRO A 120 21.89 1.79 27.48
CA PRO A 120 22.63 1.33 26.30
C PRO A 120 23.13 -0.13 26.42
N THR A 121 23.60 -0.66 25.28
CA THR A 121 24.33 -1.94 25.06
C THR A 121 23.45 -3.20 25.04
N ALA A 122 23.63 -4.22 24.20
CA ALA A 122 24.45 -4.46 23.03
C ALA A 122 23.93 -5.76 22.36
N ARG A 123 23.92 -5.80 21.02
CA ARG A 123 24.34 -6.95 20.21
C ARG A 123 23.73 -8.33 20.55
N HIS A 124 22.65 -8.72 19.85
CA HIS A 124 22.45 -10.13 19.52
C HIS A 124 22.12 -10.32 18.04
N ARG A 125 23.17 -10.77 17.35
CA ARG A 125 23.21 -11.30 16.00
C ARG A 125 22.70 -12.75 16.09
N SER A 126 21.91 -13.17 15.10
CA SER A 126 21.65 -14.56 14.70
C SER A 126 20.69 -15.39 15.56
N GLY A 127 19.54 -15.81 15.01
CA GLY A 127 18.88 -17.03 15.49
C GLY A 127 17.39 -17.29 15.18
N ALA A 128 16.60 -16.31 14.72
CA ALA A 128 15.13 -16.46 14.74
C ALA A 128 14.43 -16.77 13.40
N PHE A 129 15.18 -17.15 12.35
CA PHE A 129 14.61 -17.33 11.00
C PHE A 129 14.13 -18.75 10.64
N LEU A 130 14.22 -19.73 11.54
CA LEU A 130 13.94 -21.14 11.19
C LEU A 130 12.68 -21.77 11.83
N TRP A 131 11.91 -21.08 12.68
CA TRP A 131 10.68 -21.66 13.27
C TRP A 131 9.36 -21.15 12.66
N ALA A 132 9.38 -20.06 11.88
CA ALA A 132 8.15 -19.49 11.30
C ALA A 132 7.61 -20.24 10.07
N SER A 133 8.42 -21.08 9.41
CA SER A 133 7.99 -21.80 8.21
C SER A 133 7.05 -22.98 8.49
N VAL A 134 7.13 -23.60 9.67
CA VAL A 134 6.29 -24.77 10.00
C VAL A 134 4.84 -24.35 10.23
N THR A 135 4.59 -23.17 10.81
CA THR A 135 3.23 -22.68 11.07
C THR A 135 2.49 -22.29 9.80
N VAL A 136 3.15 -21.64 8.83
CA VAL A 136 2.51 -21.23 7.57
C VAL A 136 2.14 -22.45 6.72
N ALA A 137 3.02 -23.44 6.62
CA ALA A 137 2.74 -24.68 5.90
C ALA A 137 1.54 -25.43 6.51
N VAL A 138 1.44 -25.50 7.85
CA VAL A 138 0.31 -26.13 8.54
C VAL A 138 -1.00 -25.39 8.28
N VAL A 139 -1.01 -24.05 8.31
CA VAL A 139 -2.23 -23.25 8.03
C VAL A 139 -2.71 -23.44 6.60
N VAL A 140 -1.79 -23.43 5.63
CA VAL A 140 -2.12 -23.67 4.22
C VAL A 140 -2.69 -25.07 4.02
N LEU A 141 -2.08 -26.08 4.65
CA LEU A 141 -2.51 -27.47 4.51
C LEU A 141 -3.88 -27.72 5.15
N VAL A 142 -4.17 -27.07 6.29
CA VAL A 142 -5.50 -27.09 6.94
C VAL A 142 -6.54 -26.40 6.05
N LEU A 143 -6.24 -25.23 5.48
CA LEU A 143 -7.15 -24.53 4.57
C LEU A 143 -7.48 -25.37 3.32
N ILE A 144 -6.47 -25.99 2.71
CA ILE A 144 -6.67 -26.88 1.56
C ILE A 144 -7.54 -28.08 1.94
N GLY A 145 -7.28 -28.71 3.09
CA GLY A 145 -8.07 -29.83 3.60
C GLY A 145 -9.55 -29.48 3.80
N VAL A 146 -9.83 -28.29 4.37
CA VAL A 146 -11.21 -27.81 4.60
C VAL A 146 -11.93 -27.55 3.28
N VAL A 147 -11.25 -26.94 2.30
CA VAL A 147 -11.84 -26.67 0.97
C VAL A 147 -12.15 -27.97 0.24
N VAL A 148 -11.22 -28.94 0.24
CA VAL A 148 -11.42 -30.23 -0.41
C VAL A 148 -12.54 -31.02 0.27
N PHE A 149 -12.60 -31.02 1.60
CA PHE A 149 -13.67 -31.68 2.34
C PHE A 149 -15.05 -31.08 2.03
N ALA A 150 -15.16 -29.76 1.91
CA ALA A 150 -16.40 -29.07 1.55
C ALA A 150 -16.85 -29.31 0.10
N LEU A 151 -15.94 -29.73 -0.79
CA LEU A 151 -16.23 -30.06 -2.19
C LEU A 151 -16.62 -31.53 -2.41
N LEU A 152 -16.31 -32.41 -1.45
CA LEU A 152 -16.57 -33.85 -1.53
C LEU A 152 -17.75 -34.32 -0.65
N ALA A 153 -18.22 -33.48 0.27
CA ALA A 153 -19.40 -33.73 1.11
C ALA A 153 -20.67 -33.16 0.48
#